data_AF-A0A3D8YFD4-F1
#
_entry.id   AF-A0A3D8YFD4-F1
#
_cell.length_a   1.000
_cell.length_b   1.000
_cell.length_c   1.000
_cell.angle_alpha   90.00
_cell.angle_beta   90.00
_cell.angle_gamma   90.00
#
_symmetry.space_group_name_H-M   'P 1'
#
loop_
_entity.id
_entity.type
_entity.pdbx_description
1 polymer ?
#
loop_
_entity_poly.entity_id
_entity_poly.type
_entity_poly.pdbx_seq_one_letter_code
_entity_poly.pdbx_strand_id
1 'polypeptide(L)'
;MNRSAAKKRLMFIQKEDYNFLAYNTIILLDALGCTSEEKKFKDFRKIAYLIDFINEGGDPSKFDQSQLSKIYSRAQIKKKLLHHLVIILKNKNFIGVSMNSTSHTIDLWLKKTEVSEGFLDKRMFNAELSNIKSLKSAVRSLRTITIKTLADKVFADNNVITWEV
;
A
#
# COMPACT_ATOMS: atom_id res chain seq x y z
N MET A 1 -21.71 -19.18 2.97
CA MET A 1 -20.23 -19.31 3.03
C MET A 1 -19.69 -18.25 3.99
N ASN A 2 -19.01 -18.63 5.07
CA ASN A 2 -18.62 -17.70 6.14
C ASN A 2 -17.52 -16.72 5.64
N ARG A 3 -17.81 -15.42 5.63
CA ARG A 3 -16.96 -14.38 5.02
C ARG A 3 -15.61 -14.22 5.73
N SER A 4 -15.55 -14.48 7.04
CA SER A 4 -14.29 -14.48 7.80
C SER A 4 -13.38 -15.66 7.40
N ALA A 5 -13.96 -16.82 7.15
CA ALA A 5 -13.24 -17.98 6.62
C ALA A 5 -12.75 -17.74 5.19
N ALA A 6 -13.48 -16.95 4.37
CA ALA A 6 -13.01 -16.52 3.06
C ALA A 6 -11.82 -15.55 3.15
N LYS A 7 -11.85 -14.57 4.07
CA LYS A 7 -10.68 -13.70 4.36
C LYS A 7 -9.46 -14.53 4.75
N LYS A 8 -9.64 -15.45 5.69
CA LYS A 8 -8.59 -16.34 6.17
C LYS A 8 -8.06 -17.25 5.06
N ARG A 9 -8.91 -17.80 4.20
CA ARG A 9 -8.51 -18.61 3.04
C ARG A 9 -7.75 -17.81 1.98
N LEU A 10 -8.15 -16.56 1.73
CA LEU A 10 -7.38 -15.65 0.85
C LEU A 10 -5.98 -15.38 1.41
N MET A 11 -5.84 -15.33 2.74
CA MET A 11 -4.56 -15.15 3.46
C MET A 11 -3.71 -16.43 3.54
N PHE A 12 -4.32 -17.62 3.48
CA PHE A 12 -3.65 -18.92 3.77
C PHE A 12 -3.15 -19.68 2.53
N ILE A 13 -3.40 -19.18 1.31
CA ILE A 13 -2.90 -19.84 0.10
C ILE A 13 -1.40 -19.49 -0.05
N GLN A 14 -0.55 -20.52 0.14
CA GLN A 14 0.93 -20.61 0.17
C GLN A 14 1.75 -19.87 -0.94
N LYS A 15 1.18 -18.94 -1.72
CA LYS A 15 1.87 -17.93 -2.56
C LYS A 15 1.93 -16.56 -1.86
N GLU A 16 2.37 -16.57 -0.60
CA GLU A 16 1.89 -15.73 0.52
C GLU A 16 1.98 -14.19 0.42
N ASP A 17 2.55 -13.58 -0.62
CA ASP A 17 2.55 -12.12 -0.75
C ASP A 17 1.55 -11.58 -1.79
N TYR A 18 1.26 -12.27 -2.91
CA TYR A 18 0.58 -11.61 -4.03
C TYR A 18 -0.86 -11.20 -3.75
N ASN A 19 -1.68 -12.12 -3.23
CA ASN A 19 -3.07 -11.80 -2.87
C ASN A 19 -3.11 -10.76 -1.74
N PHE A 20 -2.17 -10.88 -0.80
CA PHE A 20 -2.03 -9.99 0.33
C PHE A 20 -1.70 -8.56 -0.10
N LEU A 21 -0.66 -8.40 -0.92
CA LEU A 21 -0.26 -7.15 -1.54
C LEU A 21 -1.37 -6.59 -2.44
N ALA A 22 -2.09 -7.45 -3.19
CA ALA A 22 -3.17 -7.05 -4.06
C ALA A 22 -4.32 -6.38 -3.31
N TYR A 23 -4.83 -7.04 -2.27
CA TYR A 23 -5.96 -6.47 -1.51
C TYR A 23 -5.52 -5.20 -0.78
N ASN A 24 -4.33 -5.19 -0.16
CA ASN A 24 -3.83 -4.01 0.53
C ASN A 24 -3.66 -2.83 -0.42
N THR A 25 -3.18 -3.07 -1.64
CA THR A 25 -3.07 -2.05 -2.69
C THR A 25 -4.44 -1.48 -3.05
N ILE A 26 -5.44 -2.33 -3.30
CA ILE A 26 -6.79 -1.88 -3.67
C ILE A 26 -7.42 -1.06 -2.53
N ILE A 27 -7.34 -1.56 -1.30
CA ILE A 27 -7.92 -0.88 -0.13
C ILE A 27 -7.21 0.45 0.13
N LEU A 28 -5.88 0.48 0.01
CA LEU A 28 -5.09 1.71 0.15
C LEU A 28 -5.53 2.77 -0.87
N LEU A 29 -5.67 2.39 -2.14
CA LEU A 29 -6.09 3.31 -3.19
C LEU A 29 -7.51 3.83 -2.94
N ASP A 30 -8.46 2.96 -2.58
CA ASP A 30 -9.84 3.39 -2.26
C ASP A 30 -9.88 4.31 -1.03
N ALA A 31 -9.20 3.95 0.05
CA ALA A 31 -9.15 4.72 1.29
C ALA A 31 -8.49 6.10 1.13
N LEU A 32 -7.52 6.22 0.22
CA LEU A 32 -6.90 7.49 -0.14
C LEU A 32 -7.68 8.29 -1.21
N GLY A 33 -8.80 7.73 -1.70
CA GLY A 33 -9.64 8.35 -2.73
C GLY A 33 -8.97 8.41 -4.10
N CYS A 34 -8.03 7.49 -4.38
CA CYS A 34 -7.29 7.42 -5.62
C CYS A 34 -8.10 6.64 -6.67
N THR A 35 -9.17 7.24 -7.18
CA THR A 35 -10.16 6.55 -8.03
C THR A 35 -10.22 7.06 -9.47
N SER A 36 -9.34 7.98 -9.84
CA SER A 36 -9.23 8.54 -11.20
C SER A 36 -7.80 8.99 -11.47
N GLU A 37 -7.48 9.29 -12.73
CA GLU A 37 -6.14 9.72 -13.14
C GLU A 37 -5.74 11.06 -12.48
N GLU A 38 -6.67 11.99 -12.29
CA GLU A 38 -6.44 13.26 -11.60
C GLU A 38 -6.15 13.06 -10.10
N LYS A 39 -6.67 11.96 -9.53
CA LYS A 39 -6.52 11.58 -8.13
C LYS A 39 -5.51 10.45 -7.93
N LYS A 40 -4.52 10.31 -8.81
CA LYS A 40 -3.53 9.24 -8.74
C LYS A 40 -2.67 9.26 -7.47
N PHE A 41 -2.34 8.05 -7.02
CA PHE A 41 -1.28 7.76 -6.06
C PHE A 41 0.06 7.82 -6.80
N LYS A 42 0.88 8.81 -6.44
CA LYS A 42 2.19 9.01 -7.09
C LYS A 42 3.17 7.96 -6.63
N ASP A 43 3.98 7.43 -7.53
CA ASP A 43 5.01 6.41 -7.27
C ASP A 43 4.50 5.18 -6.48
N PHE A 44 4.07 4.17 -7.22
CA PHE A 44 3.53 2.94 -6.65
C PHE A 44 4.49 2.22 -5.68
N ARG A 45 5.81 2.41 -5.81
CA ARG A 45 6.81 1.70 -4.97
C ARG A 45 6.65 2.05 -3.50
N LYS A 46 6.07 3.22 -3.17
CA LYS A 46 5.72 3.59 -1.79
C LYS A 46 4.82 2.56 -1.11
N ILE A 47 3.93 1.88 -1.84
CA ILE A 47 3.00 0.89 -1.27
C ILE A 47 3.78 -0.19 -0.52
N ALA A 48 4.97 -0.60 -1.00
CA ALA A 48 5.79 -1.60 -0.33
C ALA A 48 6.16 -1.22 1.12
N TYR A 49 6.37 0.07 1.39
CA TYR A 49 6.65 0.60 2.73
C TYR A 49 5.41 0.77 3.59
N LEU A 50 4.25 0.97 2.98
CA LEU A 50 3.01 1.27 3.69
C LEU A 50 2.30 0.01 4.18
N ILE A 51 2.47 -1.11 3.48
CA ILE A 51 1.70 -2.34 3.74
C ILE A 51 1.86 -2.84 5.17
N ASP A 52 3.07 -2.84 5.73
CA ASP A 52 3.24 -3.30 7.12
C ASP A 52 2.50 -2.38 8.10
N PHE A 53 2.54 -1.05 7.91
CA PHE A 53 1.75 -0.13 8.75
C PHE A 53 0.24 -0.37 8.60
N ILE A 54 -0.25 -0.62 7.38
CA ILE A 54 -1.68 -0.91 7.15
C ILE A 54 -2.13 -2.13 7.96
N ASN A 55 -1.26 -3.13 8.16
CA ASN A 55 -1.61 -4.37 8.83
C ASN A 55 -1.23 -4.40 10.33
N GLU A 56 -0.19 -3.68 10.74
CA GLU A 56 0.41 -3.78 12.08
C GLU A 56 0.04 -2.61 13.04
N GLY A 57 -0.49 -1.47 12.57
CA GLY A 57 -0.94 -0.40 13.50
C GLY A 57 -1.02 1.04 12.99
N GLY A 58 -0.73 1.29 11.72
CA GLY A 58 -1.00 2.52 10.98
C GLY A 58 -0.11 3.72 11.33
N ASP A 59 0.17 3.96 12.60
CA ASP A 59 0.93 5.11 13.09
C ASP A 59 2.42 4.74 13.28
N PRO A 60 3.33 5.24 12.43
CA PRO A 60 4.75 4.90 12.52
C PRO A 60 5.40 5.30 13.85
N SER A 61 4.88 6.31 14.55
CA SER A 61 5.45 6.77 15.83
C SER A 61 5.31 5.77 16.97
N LYS A 62 4.47 4.74 16.79
CA LYS A 62 4.24 3.67 17.77
C LYS A 62 5.19 2.48 17.61
N PHE A 63 6.03 2.50 16.58
CA PHE A 63 6.96 1.43 16.29
C PHE A 63 8.34 1.82 16.81
N ASP A 64 9.01 0.88 17.49
CA ASP A 64 10.40 1.07 17.87
C ASP A 64 11.34 0.96 16.65
N GLN A 65 12.59 1.40 16.83
CA GLN A 65 13.60 1.39 15.77
C GLN A 65 13.85 -0.01 15.18
N SER A 66 13.75 -1.07 16.00
CA SER A 66 13.93 -2.46 15.54
C SER A 66 12.79 -2.89 14.63
N GLN A 67 11.55 -2.57 15.01
CA GLN A 67 10.36 -2.82 14.21
C GLN A 67 10.40 -2.04 12.90
N LEU A 68 10.72 -0.75 12.94
CA LEU A 68 10.88 0.08 11.75
C LEU A 68 11.98 -0.45 10.82
N SER A 69 13.11 -0.91 11.37
CA SER A 69 14.19 -1.54 10.59
C SER A 69 13.70 -2.80 9.87
N LYS A 70 12.95 -3.66 10.56
CA LYS A 70 12.36 -4.88 9.96
C LYS A 70 11.36 -4.53 8.86
N ILE A 71 10.51 -3.52 9.07
CA ILE A 71 9.57 -3.04 8.05
C ILE A 71 10.33 -2.54 6.82
N TYR A 72 11.37 -1.72 7.02
CA TYR A 72 12.19 -1.21 5.93
C TYR A 72 12.85 -2.32 5.10
N SER A 73 13.44 -3.32 5.75
CA SER A 73 14.04 -4.47 5.06
C SER A 73 13.00 -5.29 4.30
N ARG A 74 11.83 -5.57 4.89
CA ARG A 74 10.73 -6.29 4.22
C ARG A 74 10.22 -5.52 3.00
N ALA A 75 10.14 -4.20 3.08
CA ALA A 75 9.70 -3.36 1.97
C ALA A 75 10.58 -3.53 0.71
N GLN A 76 11.89 -3.72 0.86
CA GLN A 76 12.79 -3.93 -0.29
C GLN A 76 12.43 -5.21 -1.08
N ILE A 77 12.09 -6.27 -0.37
CA ILE A 77 11.67 -7.54 -0.99
C ILE A 77 10.32 -7.35 -1.70
N LYS A 78 9.37 -6.69 -1.03
CA LYS A 78 8.02 -6.44 -1.56
C LYS A 78 8.03 -5.56 -2.81
N LYS A 79 8.97 -4.61 -2.96
CA LYS A 79 9.11 -3.78 -4.18
C LYS A 79 9.14 -4.64 -5.45
N LYS A 80 9.94 -5.72 -5.45
CA LYS A 80 10.10 -6.61 -6.63
C LYS A 80 8.79 -7.33 -6.97
N LEU A 81 8.07 -7.81 -5.96
CA LEU A 81 6.76 -8.45 -6.13
C LEU A 81 5.69 -7.45 -6.61
N LEU A 82 5.77 -6.21 -6.10
CA LEU A 82 4.82 -5.15 -6.41
C LEU A 82 4.86 -4.75 -7.88
N HIS A 83 6.04 -4.75 -8.53
CA HIS A 83 6.15 -4.52 -9.98
C HIS A 83 5.30 -5.53 -10.78
N HIS A 84 5.45 -6.82 -10.50
CA HIS A 84 4.67 -7.87 -11.16
C HIS A 84 3.18 -7.73 -10.84
N LEU A 85 2.85 -7.42 -9.59
CA LEU A 85 1.47 -7.24 -9.15
C LEU A 85 0.78 -6.08 -9.89
N VAL A 86 1.44 -4.94 -10.05
CA VAL A 86 0.88 -3.78 -10.78
C VAL A 86 0.55 -4.15 -12.22
N ILE A 87 1.42 -4.91 -12.89
CA ILE A 87 1.16 -5.40 -14.26
C ILE A 87 -0.09 -6.29 -14.26
N ILE A 88 -0.19 -7.24 -13.33
CA ILE A 88 -1.33 -8.15 -13.22
C ILE A 88 -2.63 -7.38 -12.96
N LEU A 89 -2.65 -6.46 -12.00
CA LEU A 89 -3.83 -5.68 -11.65
C LEU A 89 -4.27 -4.76 -12.80
N LYS A 90 -3.31 -4.17 -13.52
CA LYS A 90 -3.57 -3.37 -14.72
C LYS A 90 -4.20 -4.23 -15.83
N ASN A 91 -3.60 -5.39 -16.11
CA ASN A 91 -4.09 -6.30 -17.15
C ASN A 91 -5.48 -6.86 -16.83
N LYS A 92 -5.81 -7.02 -15.54
CA LYS A 92 -7.14 -7.37 -15.05
C LYS A 92 -8.09 -6.17 -14.92
N ASN A 93 -7.68 -4.99 -15.38
CA ASN A 93 -8.46 -3.75 -15.37
C ASN A 93 -8.83 -3.20 -13.98
N PHE A 94 -8.27 -3.71 -12.88
CA PHE A 94 -8.59 -3.19 -11.53
C PHE A 94 -7.98 -1.81 -11.25
N ILE A 95 -6.86 -1.49 -11.91
CA ILE A 95 -6.15 -0.21 -11.74
C ILE A 95 -5.82 0.42 -13.09
N GLY A 96 -5.74 1.75 -13.09
CA GLY A 96 -5.07 2.51 -14.13
C GLY A 96 -3.63 2.84 -13.73
N VAL A 97 -2.78 3.06 -14.74
CA VAL A 97 -1.37 3.41 -14.59
C VAL A 97 -1.05 4.58 -15.52
N SER A 98 -0.19 5.49 -15.08
CA SER A 98 0.39 6.55 -15.93
C SER A 98 1.86 6.72 -15.61
N MET A 99 2.69 6.96 -16.63
CA MET A 99 4.08 7.33 -16.41
C MET A 99 4.15 8.80 -16.01
N ASN A 100 4.87 9.09 -14.93
CA ASN A 100 5.18 10.43 -14.50
C ASN A 100 6.50 10.86 -15.18
N SER A 101 6.42 11.65 -16.25
CA SER A 101 7.59 12.06 -17.04
C SER A 101 8.64 12.84 -16.25
N THR A 102 8.22 13.62 -15.25
CA THR A 102 9.15 14.41 -14.43
C THR A 102 9.95 13.54 -13.47
N SER A 103 9.30 12.60 -12.79
CA SER A 103 9.93 11.77 -11.75
C SER A 103 10.37 10.39 -12.24
N HIS A 104 10.06 10.04 -13.49
CA HIS A 104 10.30 8.70 -14.06
C HIS A 104 9.70 7.58 -13.22
N THR A 105 8.54 7.84 -12.60
CA THR A 105 7.82 6.88 -11.75
C THR A 105 6.48 6.48 -12.37
N ILE A 106 5.91 5.37 -11.89
CA ILE A 106 4.57 4.94 -12.29
C ILE A 106 3.57 5.34 -11.21
N ASP A 107 2.58 6.11 -11.60
CA ASP A 107 1.48 6.54 -10.75
C ASP A 107 0.26 5.62 -10.97
N LEU A 108 -0.53 5.37 -9.92
CA LEU A 108 -1.67 4.44 -9.93
C LEU A 108 -2.98 5.09 -9.52
N TRP A 109 -4.09 4.56 -10.03
CA TRP A 109 -5.43 4.81 -9.46
C TRP A 109 -6.30 3.56 -9.59
N LEU A 110 -7.29 3.46 -8.71
CA LEU A 110 -8.26 2.38 -8.71
C LEU A 110 -9.36 2.65 -9.76
N LYS A 111 -9.64 1.66 -10.61
CA LYS A 111 -10.83 1.66 -11.45
C LYS A 111 -11.99 1.08 -10.65
N LYS A 112 -12.60 1.92 -9.82
CA LYS A 112 -13.55 1.49 -8.79
C LYS A 112 -14.74 0.69 -9.33
N THR A 113 -15.19 0.96 -10.55
CA THR A 113 -16.28 0.23 -11.24
C THR A 113 -15.95 -1.23 -11.50
N GLU A 114 -14.67 -1.58 -11.59
CA GLU A 114 -14.20 -2.94 -11.90
C GLU A 114 -14.01 -3.79 -10.63
N VAL A 115 -14.05 -3.17 -9.46
CA VAL A 115 -13.95 -3.85 -8.17
C VAL A 115 -15.36 -4.14 -7.67
N SER A 116 -15.65 -5.39 -7.34
CA SER A 116 -16.97 -5.76 -6.81
C SER A 116 -17.29 -4.97 -5.54
N GLU A 117 -18.50 -4.42 -5.43
CA GLU A 117 -18.92 -3.60 -4.29
C GLU A 117 -18.74 -4.31 -2.94
N GLY A 118 -18.95 -5.63 -2.90
CA GLY A 118 -18.77 -6.45 -1.70
C GLY A 118 -17.31 -6.62 -1.25
N PHE A 119 -16.32 -6.35 -2.12
CA PHE A 119 -14.91 -6.41 -1.77
C PHE A 119 -14.49 -5.21 -0.91
N LEU A 120 -15.05 -4.03 -1.16
CA LEU A 120 -14.75 -2.82 -0.38
C LEU A 120 -15.66 -2.69 0.86
N ASP A 121 -16.21 -3.80 1.36
CA ASP A 121 -17.02 -3.81 2.58
C ASP A 121 -16.16 -3.38 3.77
N LYS A 122 -16.44 -2.17 4.26
CA LYS A 122 -15.73 -1.54 5.39
C LYS A 122 -15.74 -2.41 6.66
N ARG A 123 -16.71 -3.32 6.81
CA ARG A 123 -16.77 -4.23 7.96
C ARG A 123 -15.67 -5.28 7.91
N MET A 124 -15.25 -5.70 6.72
CA MET A 124 -14.22 -6.74 6.54
C MET A 124 -12.81 -6.20 6.77
N PHE A 125 -12.59 -4.92 6.46
CA PHE A 125 -11.28 -4.27 6.46
C PHE A 125 -11.22 -3.07 7.43
N ASN A 126 -12.02 -3.09 8.49
CA ASN A 126 -12.12 -1.95 9.40
C ASN A 126 -10.77 -1.60 10.05
N ALA A 127 -9.99 -2.62 10.44
CA ALA A 127 -8.67 -2.43 11.04
C ALA A 127 -7.70 -1.77 10.04
N GLU A 128 -7.63 -2.31 8.82
CA GLU A 128 -6.79 -1.80 7.75
C GLU A 128 -7.18 -0.36 7.36
N LEU A 129 -8.49 -0.08 7.24
CA LEU A 129 -9.01 1.26 6.96
C LEU A 129 -8.70 2.25 8.08
N SER A 130 -8.80 1.83 9.35
CA SER A 130 -8.41 2.63 10.51
C SER A 130 -6.91 2.93 10.48
N ASN A 131 -6.09 1.94 10.19
CA ASN A 131 -4.64 2.08 10.09
C ASN A 131 -4.24 3.02 8.95
N ILE A 132 -4.88 2.94 7.78
CA ILE A 132 -4.65 3.88 6.67
C ILE A 132 -4.99 5.31 7.07
N LYS A 133 -6.09 5.52 7.82
CA LYS A 133 -6.44 6.85 8.34
C LYS A 133 -5.37 7.38 9.28
N SER A 134 -4.90 6.58 10.24
CA SER A 134 -3.80 6.96 11.13
C SER A 134 -2.53 7.30 10.36
N LEU A 135 -2.16 6.48 9.38
CA LEU A 135 -0.99 6.68 8.53
C LEU A 135 -1.08 7.98 7.71
N LYS A 136 -2.26 8.28 7.17
CA LYS A 136 -2.51 9.53 6.43
C LYS A 136 -2.39 10.76 7.34
N SER A 137 -2.77 10.65 8.61
CA SER A 137 -2.62 11.73 9.59
C SER A 137 -1.17 11.94 10.00
N ALA A 138 -0.40 10.86 10.18
CA ALA A 138 1.03 10.92 10.50
C ALA A 138 1.87 11.44 9.33
N VAL A 139 1.54 11.04 8.10
CA VAL A 139 2.29 11.40 6.89
C VAL A 139 1.45 12.29 5.98
N ARG A 140 1.59 13.61 6.15
CA ARG A 140 0.90 14.61 5.33
C ARG A 140 1.16 14.37 3.83
N SER A 141 0.10 14.44 3.03
CA SER A 141 0.16 14.28 1.57
C SER A 141 0.68 12.93 1.11
N LEU A 142 0.41 11.85 1.87
CA LEU A 142 0.82 10.47 1.59
C LEU A 142 0.68 10.05 0.12
N ARG A 143 -0.39 10.50 -0.54
CA ARG A 143 -0.66 10.25 -1.96
C ARG A 143 0.43 10.79 -2.90
N THR A 144 0.98 11.97 -2.60
CA THR A 144 1.79 12.76 -3.56
C THR A 144 3.25 12.94 -3.18
N ILE A 145 3.64 12.69 -1.93
CA ILE A 145 5.05 12.76 -1.51
C ILE A 145 5.92 11.76 -2.28
N THR A 146 7.21 12.04 -2.39
CA THR A 146 8.17 11.12 -3.01
C THR A 146 8.45 9.92 -2.09
N ILE A 147 8.98 8.84 -2.66
CA ILE A 147 9.41 7.68 -1.89
C ILE A 147 10.55 8.03 -0.91
N LYS A 148 11.47 8.92 -1.32
CA LYS A 148 12.53 9.44 -0.46
C LYS A 148 11.96 10.18 0.75
N THR A 149 11.07 11.14 0.53
CA THR A 149 10.44 11.89 1.64
C THR A 149 9.62 10.97 2.56
N LEU A 150 8.99 9.93 2.03
CA LEU A 150 8.33 8.92 2.85
C LEU A 150 9.37 8.16 3.70
N ALA A 151 10.46 7.71 3.08
CA ALA A 151 11.50 6.95 3.76
C ALA A 151 12.18 7.79 4.86
N ASP A 152 12.51 9.04 4.56
CA ASP A 152 13.14 9.96 5.50
C ASP A 152 12.24 10.15 6.74
N LYS A 153 10.96 10.54 6.53
CA LYS A 153 10.02 10.82 7.62
C LYS A 153 9.66 9.64 8.50
N VAL A 154 9.62 8.44 7.91
CA VAL A 154 9.16 7.24 8.61
C VAL A 154 10.32 6.49 9.25
N PHE A 155 11.49 6.46 8.60
CA PHE A 155 12.61 5.62 8.99
C PHE A 155 13.83 6.44 9.41
N ALA A 156 14.33 7.33 8.54
CA ALA A 156 15.57 8.07 8.83
C ALA A 156 15.43 8.99 10.04
N ASP A 157 14.32 9.73 10.15
CA ASP A 157 14.00 10.58 11.29
C ASP A 157 13.85 9.78 12.60
N ASN A 158 13.66 8.46 12.52
CA ASN A 158 13.58 7.51 13.63
C ASN A 158 14.86 6.65 13.76
N ASN A 159 16.01 7.16 13.28
CA ASN A 159 17.33 6.52 13.37
C ASN A 159 17.46 5.16 12.65
N VAL A 160 16.60 4.86 11.69
CA VAL A 160 16.77 3.67 10.83
C VAL A 160 17.64 4.03 9.63
N ILE A 161 18.67 3.21 9.38
CA ILE A 161 19.55 3.39 8.22
C ILE A 161 18.76 3.11 6.93
N THR A 162 18.57 4.16 6.13
CA THR A 162 17.93 4.06 4.82
C THR A 162 18.98 4.11 3.72
N TRP A 163 19.13 3.02 2.96
CA TRP A 163 19.89 3.00 1.70
C TRP A 163 19.16 3.81 0.61
N GLU A 164 19.86 4.24 -0.45
CA GLU A 164 19.25 4.96 -1.57
C GLU A 164 17.94 4.28 -2.04
N VAL A 165 16.87 5.08 -2.08
CA VAL A 165 15.47 4.61 -2.14
C VAL A 165 14.89 4.66 -3.54
#